data_AF-A0AAN1Y3E5-F1
#
_entry.id   AF-A0AAN1Y3E5-F1
#
_cell.length_a   1.000
_cell.length_b   1.000
_cell.length_c   1.000
_cell.angle_alpha   90.00
_cell.angle_beta   90.00
_cell.angle_gamma   90.00
#
_symmetry.space_group_name_H-M   'P 1'
#
loop_
_entity.id
_entity.type
_entity.pdbx_description
1 polymer ?
#
loop_
_entity_poly.entity_id
_entity_poly.type
_entity_poly.pdbx_seq_one_letter_code
_entity_poly.pdbx_strand_id
1 'polypeptide(L)'
;MNNSLPQSYTKISLGIIIFGFLALLAIILIKEYNNEFLSKYWLLLPPILLAFGFAIFYKRMEKTAEFIFSIASALGALTLCVDTLANTQNDLFPYFFQSFIGYLILVVIASISLAKIISAILLKMSS
;
A
#
# COMPACT_ATOMS: atom_id res chain seq x y z
N MET A 1 -25.12 15.52 -3.91
CA MET A 1 -25.40 14.64 -2.77
C MET A 1 -24.26 14.73 -1.78
N ASN A 2 -24.48 15.38 -0.64
CA ASN A 2 -23.51 15.46 0.44
C ASN A 2 -23.57 14.14 1.23
N ASN A 3 -22.96 13.09 0.70
CA ASN A 3 -22.89 11.78 1.36
C ASN A 3 -21.81 11.86 2.46
N SER A 4 -22.09 12.60 3.53
CA SER A 4 -21.30 12.50 4.74
C SER A 4 -21.49 11.09 5.31
N LEU A 5 -20.49 10.23 5.15
CA LEU A 5 -20.44 8.94 5.83
C LEU A 5 -20.71 9.15 7.33
N PRO A 6 -21.52 8.29 7.99
CA PRO A 6 -21.78 8.43 9.41
C PRO A 6 -20.46 8.47 10.19
N GLN A 7 -20.34 9.40 11.14
CA GLN A 7 -19.09 9.66 11.87
C GLN A 7 -18.50 8.41 12.54
N SER A 8 -19.34 7.43 12.89
CA SER A 8 -18.94 6.13 13.42
C SER A 8 -18.05 5.35 12.45
N TYR A 9 -18.42 5.26 11.17
CA TYR A 9 -17.62 4.55 10.16
C TYR A 9 -16.27 5.24 9.92
N THR A 10 -16.24 6.58 9.92
CA THR A 10 -15.01 7.35 9.81
C THR A 10 -14.03 7.07 10.94
N LYS A 11 -14.52 6.99 12.20
CA LYS A 11 -13.69 6.68 13.37
C LYS A 11 -13.15 5.25 13.34
N ILE A 12 -13.99 4.29 12.96
CA ILE A 12 -13.58 2.88 12.82
C ILE A 12 -12.50 2.76 11.73
N SER A 13 -12.70 3.40 10.58
CA SER A 13 -11.74 3.40 9.47
C SER A 13 -10.38 3.96 9.87
N LEU A 14 -10.35 5.06 10.61
CA LEU A 14 -9.12 5.62 11.17
C LEU A 14 -8.44 4.66 12.15
N GLY A 15 -9.22 3.98 13.00
CA GLY A 15 -8.70 2.94 13.90
C GLY A 15 -8.05 1.78 13.14
N ILE A 16 -8.67 1.32 12.05
CA ILE A 16 -8.13 0.27 11.17
C ILE A 16 -6.82 0.74 10.52
N ILE A 17 -6.75 1.99 10.05
CA ILE A 17 -5.53 2.54 9.45
C ILE A 17 -4.38 2.54 10.48
N ILE A 18 -4.64 3.05 11.70
CA ILE A 18 -3.64 3.09 12.78
C ILE A 18 -3.17 1.67 13.11
N PHE A 19 -4.11 0.74 13.27
CA PHE A 19 -3.78 -0.66 13.57
C PHE A 19 -2.99 -1.32 12.43
N GLY A 20 -3.32 -1.04 11.17
CA GLY A 20 -2.58 -1.52 10.01
C GLY A 20 -1.14 -1.03 9.96
N PHE A 21 -0.89 0.24 10.32
CA PHE A 21 0.47 0.79 10.43
C PHE A 21 1.23 0.21 11.63
N LEU A 22 0.58 -0.04 12.76
CA LEU A 22 1.19 -0.72 13.90
C LEU A 22 1.59 -2.15 13.55
N ALA A 23 0.72 -2.89 12.84
CA ALA A 23 1.04 -4.23 12.34
C ALA A 23 2.21 -4.21 11.35
N LEU A 24 2.26 -3.20 10.46
CA LEU A 24 3.39 -3.00 9.55
C LEU A 24 4.70 -2.79 10.32
N LEU A 25 4.71 -1.88 11.29
CA LEU A 25 5.88 -1.59 12.12
C LEU A 25 6.35 -2.83 12.88
N ALA A 26 5.42 -3.58 13.49
CA ALA A 26 5.74 -4.81 14.20
C ALA A 26 6.40 -5.84 13.28
N ILE A 27 5.88 -6.04 12.07
CA ILE A 27 6.46 -6.97 11.08
C ILE A 27 7.87 -6.54 10.67
N ILE A 28 8.07 -5.25 10.43
CA ILE A 28 9.39 -4.74 10.04
C ILE A 28 10.41 -4.92 11.18
N LEU A 29 10.03 -4.58 12.41
CA LEU A 29 10.90 -4.74 13.58
C LEU A 29 11.27 -6.21 13.81
N ILE A 30 10.31 -7.15 13.67
CA ILE A 30 10.57 -8.58 13.78
C ILE A 30 11.54 -9.05 12.68
N LYS A 31 11.36 -8.58 11.44
CA LYS A 31 12.25 -8.89 10.31
C LYS A 31 13.68 -8.44 10.59
N GLU A 32 13.86 -7.21 11.06
CA GLU A 32 15.18 -6.64 11.35
C GLU A 32 15.85 -7.32 12.56
N TYR A 33 15.08 -7.66 13.60
CA TYR A 33 15.63 -8.24 14.83
C TYR A 33 16.00 -9.72 14.69
N ASN A 34 15.22 -10.49 13.94
CA ASN A 34 15.41 -11.95 13.85
C ASN A 34 16.16 -12.40 12.59
N ASN A 35 16.42 -11.52 11.60
CA ASN A 35 16.96 -11.90 10.29
C ASN A 35 16.18 -13.05 9.61
N GLU A 36 14.92 -13.24 10.00
CA GLU A 36 14.09 -14.34 9.55
C GLU A 36 13.38 -14.01 8.24
N PHE A 37 13.28 -15.02 7.36
CA PHE A 37 12.39 -14.97 6.21
C PHE A 37 10.94 -15.07 6.71
N LEU A 38 10.30 -13.93 6.95
CA LEU A 38 8.86 -13.85 7.19
C LEU A 38 8.10 -14.55 6.05
N SER A 39 7.13 -15.38 6.43
CA SER A 39 6.26 -16.04 5.46
C SER A 39 5.52 -14.99 4.61
N LYS A 40 5.44 -15.24 3.29
CA LYS A 40 4.87 -14.33 2.29
C LYS A 40 3.47 -13.82 2.67
N TYR A 41 2.69 -14.63 3.37
CA TYR A 41 1.33 -14.28 3.81
C TYR A 41 1.31 -13.18 4.88
N TRP A 42 2.31 -13.14 5.77
CA TRP A 42 2.41 -12.09 6.79
C TRP A 42 2.72 -10.73 6.17
N LEU A 43 3.48 -10.69 5.08
CA LEU A 43 3.80 -9.46 4.35
C LEU A 43 2.56 -8.84 3.67
N LEU A 44 1.55 -9.66 3.36
CA LEU A 44 0.30 -9.20 2.75
C LEU A 44 -0.71 -8.66 3.75
N LEU A 45 -0.56 -8.95 5.04
CA LEU A 45 -1.52 -8.58 6.07
C LEU A 45 -1.65 -7.04 6.23
N PRO A 46 -0.56 -6.26 6.37
CA PRO A 46 -0.67 -4.81 6.50
C PRO A 46 -1.36 -4.11 5.32
N PRO A 47 -1.00 -4.36 4.04
CA PRO A 47 -1.64 -3.65 2.94
C PRO A 47 -3.13 -3.98 2.82
N ILE A 48 -3.55 -5.21 3.16
CA ILE A 48 -4.98 -5.59 3.16
C ILE A 48 -5.75 -4.82 4.24
N LEU A 49 -5.23 -4.80 5.48
CA LEU A 49 -5.87 -4.06 6.58
C LEU A 49 -5.98 -2.57 6.27
N LEU A 50 -4.88 -1.96 5.81
CA LEU A 50 -4.84 -0.56 5.42
C LEU A 50 -5.81 -0.26 4.28
N ALA A 51 -5.97 -1.18 3.31
CA ALA A 51 -6.88 -0.98 2.18
C ALA A 51 -8.34 -0.83 2.61
N PHE A 52 -8.80 -1.63 3.58
CA PHE A 52 -10.16 -1.50 4.13
C PHE A 52 -10.37 -0.13 4.78
N GLY A 53 -9.36 0.35 5.51
CA GLY A 53 -9.40 1.69 6.12
C GLY A 53 -9.35 2.82 5.09
N PHE A 54 -8.53 2.69 4.03
CA PHE A 54 -8.41 3.70 3.00
C PHE A 54 -9.59 3.73 2.02
N ALA A 55 -10.28 2.61 1.80
CA ALA A 55 -11.38 2.52 0.83
C ALA A 55 -12.50 3.54 1.09
N ILE A 56 -12.77 3.85 2.36
CA ILE A 56 -13.76 4.84 2.79
C ILE A 56 -13.34 6.27 2.42
N PHE A 57 -12.04 6.56 2.46
CA PHE A 57 -11.47 7.87 2.14
C PHE A 57 -11.01 8.00 0.70
N TYR A 58 -11.05 6.91 -0.08
CA TYR A 58 -10.43 6.83 -1.40
C TYR A 58 -10.90 7.96 -2.33
N LYS A 59 -12.20 8.21 -2.45
CA LYS A 59 -12.74 9.31 -3.27
C LYS A 59 -12.17 10.69 -2.90
N ARG A 60 -11.88 10.92 -1.62
CA ARG A 60 -11.31 12.19 -1.16
C ARG A 60 -9.82 12.31 -1.51
N MET A 61 -9.12 11.18 -1.58
CA MET A 61 -7.68 11.11 -1.87
C MET A 61 -7.37 10.71 -3.31
N GLU A 62 -8.39 10.58 -4.17
CA GLU A 62 -8.28 9.97 -5.50
C GLU A 62 -7.21 10.64 -6.36
N LYS A 63 -7.19 11.97 -6.45
CA LYS A 63 -6.17 12.71 -7.21
C LYS A 63 -4.75 12.43 -6.70
N THR A 64 -4.57 12.40 -5.39
CA THR A 64 -3.28 12.12 -4.76
C THR A 64 -2.87 10.66 -4.98
N ALA A 65 -3.82 9.73 -4.89
CA ALA A 65 -3.60 8.30 -5.15
C ALA A 65 -3.18 8.07 -6.60
N GLU A 66 -3.87 8.68 -7.57
CA GLU A 66 -3.53 8.60 -8.99
C GLU A 66 -2.16 9.18 -9.29
N PHE A 67 -1.80 10.30 -8.66
CA PHE A 67 -0.46 10.86 -8.76
C PHE A 67 0.61 9.88 -8.24
N ILE A 68 0.41 9.30 -7.05
CA ILE A 68 1.31 8.28 -6.49
C ILE A 68 1.42 7.08 -7.43
N PHE A 69 0.31 6.60 -8.01
CA PHE A 69 0.32 5.51 -8.98
C PHE A 69 1.07 5.87 -10.27
N SER A 70 0.93 7.10 -10.76
CA SER A 70 1.66 7.54 -11.95
C SER A 70 3.17 7.51 -11.72
N ILE A 71 3.64 7.96 -10.55
CA ILE A 71 5.05 7.91 -10.16
C ILE A 71 5.50 6.46 -10.01
N ALA A 72 4.73 5.64 -9.29
CA ALA A 72 5.07 4.23 -9.07
C ALA A 72 5.19 3.45 -10.39
N SER A 73 4.27 3.72 -11.33
CA SER A 73 4.29 3.10 -12.67
C SER A 73 5.48 3.58 -13.49
N ALA A 74 5.81 4.87 -13.45
CA ALA A 74 6.98 5.42 -14.12
C ALA A 74 8.29 4.84 -13.57
N LEU A 75 8.39 4.70 -12.24
CA LEU A 75 9.54 4.06 -11.58
C LEU A 75 9.65 2.57 -11.94
N GLY A 76 8.54 1.84 -11.94
CA GLY A 76 8.51 0.44 -12.36
C GLY A 76 8.94 0.26 -13.82
N ALA A 77 8.45 1.11 -14.72
CA ALA A 77 8.87 1.11 -16.12
C ALA A 77 10.36 1.46 -16.27
N LEU A 78 10.86 2.43 -15.51
CA LEU A 78 12.28 2.79 -15.50
C LEU A 78 13.15 1.61 -15.08
N THR A 79 12.76 0.86 -14.05
CA THR A 79 13.47 -0.35 -13.64
C THR A 79 13.52 -1.38 -14.77
N LEU A 80 12.40 -1.66 -15.43
CA LEU A 80 12.39 -2.61 -16.54
C LEU A 80 13.30 -2.15 -17.69
N CYS A 81 13.36 -0.84 -17.98
CA CYS A 81 14.31 -0.30 -18.95
C CYS A 81 15.77 -0.52 -18.52
N VAL A 82 16.08 -0.32 -17.23
CA VAL A 82 17.43 -0.58 -16.70
C VAL A 82 17.79 -2.07 -16.78
N ASP A 83 16.84 -2.98 -16.53
CA ASP A 83 17.04 -4.43 -16.66
C ASP A 83 17.42 -4.84 -18.09
N THR A 84 16.99 -4.08 -19.10
CA THR A 84 17.28 -4.40 -20.52
C THR A 84 18.65 -3.93 -21.01
N LEU A 85 19.37 -3.10 -20.24
CA LEU A 85 20.70 -2.62 -20.60
C LEU A 85 21.74 -3.72 -20.35
N ALA A 86 22.45 -4.12 -21.40
CA ALA A 86 23.53 -5.11 -21.31
C ALA A 86 24.65 -4.62 -20.37
N ASN A 87 25.11 -5.51 -19.47
CA ASN A 87 26.13 -5.27 -18.44
C ASN A 87 25.69 -4.40 -17.23
N THR A 88 24.40 -4.16 -17.04
CA THR A 88 23.87 -3.51 -15.83
C THR A 88 23.12 -4.51 -14.97
N GLN A 89 23.63 -4.79 -13.78
CA GLN A 89 22.94 -5.60 -12.78
C GLN A 89 22.03 -4.67 -11.98
N ASN A 90 20.72 -4.83 -12.12
CA ASN A 90 19.76 -3.93 -11.50
C ASN A 90 19.38 -4.39 -10.09
N ASP A 91 20.14 -3.91 -9.10
CA ASP A 91 19.88 -4.22 -7.70
C ASP A 91 18.90 -3.24 -7.03
N LEU A 92 18.30 -2.29 -7.77
CA LEU A 92 17.34 -1.33 -7.21
C LEU A 92 16.14 -2.03 -6.57
N PHE A 93 15.58 -3.05 -7.22
CA PHE A 93 14.43 -3.77 -6.67
C PHE A 93 14.80 -4.56 -5.40
N PRO A 94 15.82 -5.43 -5.40
CA PRO A 94 16.29 -6.08 -4.18
C PRO A 94 16.59 -5.11 -3.05
N TYR A 95 17.31 -4.01 -3.33
CA TYR A 95 17.66 -3.00 -2.34
C TYR A 95 16.42 -2.28 -1.78
N PHE A 96 15.47 -1.91 -2.65
CA PHE A 96 14.24 -1.23 -2.24
C PHE A 96 13.35 -2.12 -1.38
N PHE A 97 13.20 -3.41 -1.74
CA PHE A 97 12.45 -4.40 -0.96
C PHE A 97 13.15 -4.79 0.37
N GLN A 98 14.46 -4.65 0.44
CA GLN A 98 15.23 -4.89 1.68
C GLN A 98 15.21 -3.66 2.59
N SER A 99 15.12 -2.45 2.05
CA SER A 99 15.07 -1.22 2.84
C SER A 99 13.74 -1.05 3.58
N PHE A 100 13.81 -0.59 4.83
CA PHE A 100 12.65 -0.22 5.65
C PHE A 100 11.69 0.72 4.90
N ILE A 101 12.25 1.78 4.33
CA ILE A 101 11.51 2.85 3.66
C ILE A 101 10.85 2.32 2.38
N GLY A 102 11.58 1.54 1.57
CA GLY A 102 11.03 0.99 0.33
C GLY A 102 9.90 0.00 0.58
N TYR A 103 10.03 -0.87 1.59
CA TYR A 103 8.94 -1.76 1.99
C TYR A 103 7.70 -0.99 2.48
N LEU A 104 7.88 0.06 3.28
CA LEU A 104 6.77 0.90 3.74
C LEU A 104 6.05 1.58 2.56
N ILE A 105 6.81 2.14 1.61
CA ILE A 105 6.25 2.75 0.39
C ILE A 105 5.46 1.72 -0.41
N LEU A 106 5.98 0.51 -0.60
CA LEU A 106 5.29 -0.57 -1.32
C LEU A 106 3.98 -0.95 -0.65
N VAL A 107 3.97 -1.07 0.68
CA VAL A 107 2.75 -1.38 1.44
C VAL A 107 1.71 -0.28 1.29
N VAL A 108 2.12 0.99 1.33
CA VAL A 108 1.21 2.11 1.10
C VAL A 108 0.63 2.08 -0.32
N ILE A 109 1.47 1.93 -1.35
CA ILE A 109 1.01 1.86 -2.76
C ILE A 109 0.06 0.68 -2.97
N ALA A 110 0.39 -0.50 -2.43
CA ALA A 110 -0.44 -1.69 -2.52
C ALA A 110 -1.79 -1.49 -1.81
N SER A 111 -1.78 -0.90 -0.61
CA SER A 111 -3.00 -0.63 0.15
C SER A 111 -3.93 0.36 -0.56
N ILE A 112 -3.40 1.44 -1.15
CA ILE A 112 -4.19 2.42 -1.90
C ILE A 112 -4.74 1.77 -3.18
N SER A 113 -3.95 0.92 -3.85
CA SER A 113 -4.40 0.18 -5.04
C SER A 113 -5.60 -0.71 -4.71
N LEU A 114 -5.51 -1.46 -3.62
CA LEU A 114 -6.59 -2.33 -3.18
C LEU A 114 -7.79 -1.52 -2.66
N ALA A 115 -7.55 -0.39 -2.00
CA ALA A 115 -8.59 0.53 -1.57
C ALA A 115 -9.42 1.08 -2.74
N LYS A 116 -8.81 1.36 -3.90
CA LYS A 116 -9.52 1.73 -5.14
C LYS A 116 -10.54 0.66 -5.52
N ILE A 117 -10.10 -0.60 -5.54
CA ILE A 117 -10.93 -1.76 -5.92
C ILE A 117 -12.10 -1.92 -4.93
N ILE A 118 -11.81 -1.90 -3.63
CA ILE A 118 -12.83 -2.01 -2.58
C ILE A 118 -13.83 -0.86 -2.69
N SER A 119 -13.36 0.38 -2.87
CA SER A 119 -14.21 1.56 -3.00
C SER A 119 -15.15 1.44 -4.22
N ALA A 120 -14.64 0.96 -5.35
CA ALA A 120 -15.44 0.73 -6.55
C ALA A 120 -16.53 -0.34 -6.33
N ILE A 121 -16.21 -1.43 -5.62
CA ILE A 121 -17.19 -2.48 -5.27
C ILE A 121 -18.27 -1.91 -4.35
N LEU A 122 -17.89 -1.18 -3.29
CA LEU A 122 -18.83 -0.58 -2.36
C LEU A 122 -19.79 0.40 -3.05
N LEU A 123 -19.27 1.22 -3.98
CA LEU A 123 -20.10 2.13 -4.76
C LEU A 123 -21.11 1.39 -5.63
N LYS A 124 -20.68 0.30 -6.30
CA LYS A 124 -21.56 -0.54 -7.12
C LYS A 124 -22.65 -1.25 -6.32
N MET A 125 -22.38 -1.63 -5.07
CA MET A 125 -23.40 -2.24 -4.19
C MET A 125 -24.42 -1.23 -3.66
N SER A 126 -24.09 0.07 -3.66
CA SER A 126 -24.94 1.14 -3.16
C SER A 126 -25.84 1.81 -4.21
N SER A 127 -25.66 1.46 -5.49
CA SER A 127 -26.43 1.95 -6.65
C SER A 127 -27.49 0.94 -7.06
#